data_AF-A0A2S1H1U9-F1
#
_entry.id   AF-A0A2S1H1U9-F1
#
_cell.length_a   1.000
_cell.length_b   1.000
_cell.length_c   1.000
_cell.angle_alpha   90.00
_cell.angle_beta   90.00
_cell.angle_gamma   90.00
#
_symmetry.space_group_name_H-M   'P 1'
#
loop_
_entity.id
_entity.type
_entity.pdbx_description
1 polymer ?
#
loop_
_entity_poly.entity_id
_entity_poly.type
_entity_poly.pdbx_seq_one_letter_code
_entity_poly.pdbx_strand_id
1 'polypeptide(L)' 'MKILRLILVIIVIALSSYALITGISVAIIPYIIFSLGLMLLVNGIIALLEKRKAAAITLFFVTGINFYVLFNILLN' A
#
# COMPACT_ATOMS: atom_id res chain seq x y z
N MET A 1 -15.55 -4.30 2.54
CA MET A 1 -14.27 -3.62 2.22
C MET A 1 -13.95 -2.38 3.08
N LYS A 2 -14.92 -1.62 3.61
CA LYS A 2 -14.66 -0.39 4.39
C LYS A 2 -13.83 -0.64 5.66
N ILE A 3 -14.12 -1.71 6.42
CA ILE A 3 -13.34 -2.08 7.62
C ILE A 3 -11.89 -2.44 7.28
N LEU A 4 -11.67 -3.27 6.24
CA LEU A 4 -10.32 -3.70 5.83
C LEU A 4 -9.48 -2.50 5.39
N ARG A 5 -10.09 -1.59 4.61
CA ARG A 5 -9.46 -0.33 4.21
C ARG A 5 -9.11 0.54 5.42
N LEU A 6 -10.01 0.66 6.39
CA LEU A 6 -9.78 1.43 7.61
C LEU A 6 -8.57 0.89 8.40
N ILE A 7 -8.51 -0.43 8.59
CA ILE A 7 -7.40 -1.08 9.30
C ILE A 7 -6.07 -0.83 8.57
N LEU A 8 -6.03 -1.00 7.24
CA LEU A 8 -4.83 -0.73 6.44
C LEU A 8 -4.39 0.73 6.51
N VAL A 9 -5.33 1.68 6.48
CA VAL A 9 -5.03 3.11 6.64
C VAL A 9 -4.43 3.40 8.01
N ILE A 10 -4.99 2.83 9.08
CA ILE A 10 -4.45 3.01 10.45
C ILE A 10 -3.03 2.47 10.55
N ILE A 11 -2.75 1.30 9.96
CA ILE A 11 -1.40 0.70 9.95
C ILE A 11 -0.41 1.58 9.19
N VAL A 12 -0.78 2.08 8.01
CA VAL A 12 0.08 2.96 7.21
C VAL A 12 0.39 4.25 7.96
N ILE A 13 -0.61 4.87 8.61
CA ILE A 13 -0.43 6.10 9.38
C ILE A 13 0.48 5.85 10.60
N ALA A 14 0.28 4.74 11.31
CA ALA A 14 1.10 4.39 12.46
C ALA A 14 2.57 4.16 12.06
N LEU A 15 2.83 3.39 11.00
CA LEU A 15 4.17 3.13 10.49
C LEU A 15 4.85 4.42 9.98
N SER A 16 4.09 5.27 9.27
CA SER A 16 4.61 6.56 8.76
C SER A 16 4.97 7.51 9.91
N SER A 17 4.13 7.56 10.94
CA SER A 17 4.37 8.38 12.13
C SER A 17 5.58 7.86 12.92
N TYR A 18 5.68 6.54 13.06
CA TYR A 18 6.82 5.90 13.72
C TYR A 18 8.14 6.16 12.97
N ALA A 19 8.14 6.05 11.64
CA ALA A 19 9.31 6.39 10.82
C ALA A 19 9.72 7.87 10.97
N LEU A 20 8.73 8.78 11.03
CA LEU A 20 8.99 10.21 11.19
C LEU A 20 9.57 10.54 12.58
N ILE A 21 9.06 9.92 13.65
CA ILE A 21 9.51 10.17 15.03
C ILE A 21 10.89 9.55 15.28
N THR A 22 11.12 8.32 14.80
CA THR A 22 12.37 7.60 15.07
C THR A 22 13.50 7.98 14.12
N GLY A 23 13.20 8.58 12.97
CA GLY A 23 14.18 8.88 11.93
C GLY A 23 14.74 7.63 11.21
N ILE A 24 14.30 6.43 11.58
CA ILE A 24 14.74 5.15 11.01
C ILE A 24 13.94 4.85 9.73
N SER A 25 13.98 5.78 8.80
CA SER A 25 13.20 5.71 7.55
C SER A 25 13.54 4.47 6.74
N VAL A 26 14.82 4.14 6.63
CA VAL A 26 15.33 3.10 5.71
C VAL A 26 14.82 1.70 6.07
N ALA A 27 14.80 1.35 7.36
CA ALA A 27 14.35 0.02 7.80
C ALA A 27 12.82 -0.14 7.79
N ILE A 28 12.07 0.97 7.89
CA ILE A 28 10.60 0.96 8.01
C ILE A 28 9.92 1.10 6.64
N ILE A 29 10.60 1.71 5.66
CA ILE A 29 10.10 1.89 4.27
C ILE A 29 9.53 0.60 3.65
N PRO A 30 10.17 -0.59 3.75
CA PRO A 30 9.61 -1.82 3.19
C PRO A 30 8.22 -2.15 3.75
N TYR A 31 8.04 -1.98 5.06
CA TYR A 31 6.77 -2.26 5.74
C TYR A 31 5.68 -1.25 5.36
N ILE A 32 6.05 0.02 5.16
CA ILE A 32 5.14 1.07 4.67
C ILE A 32 4.70 0.75 3.24
N ILE A 33 5.65 0.43 2.36
CA ILE A 33 5.38 0.09 0.95
C ILE A 33 4.48 -1.15 0.88
N PHE A 34 4.79 -2.21 1.63
CA PHE A 34 3.94 -3.40 1.69
C PHE A 34 2.51 -3.09 2.12
N SER A 35 2.33 -2.30 3.18
CA SER A 35 0.99 -1.92 3.67
C SER A 35 0.24 -1.05 2.67
N LEU A 36 0.95 -0.15 1.98
CA LEU A 36 0.38 0.67 0.89
C LEU A 36 -0.02 -0.19 -0.31
N GLY A 37 0.79 -1.17 -0.70
CA GLY A 37 0.50 -2.11 -1.78
C GLY A 37 -0.79 -2.90 -1.50
N LEU A 38 -0.95 -3.41 -0.28
CA LEU A 38 -2.20 -4.06 0.15
C LEU A 38 -3.41 -3.12 0.08
N MET A 39 -3.24 -1.87 0.51
CA MET A 39 -4.32 -0.86 0.44
C MET A 39 -4.73 -0.53 -1.00
N LEU A 40 -3.76 -0.45 -1.92
CA LEU A 40 -4.00 -0.23 -3.35
C LEU A 40 -4.71 -1.43 -3.99
N LEU A 41 -4.34 -2.65 -3.61
CA LEU A 41 -4.99 -3.88 -4.08
C LEU A 41 -6.47 -3.92 -3.65
N VAL A 42 -6.73 -3.65 -2.36
CA VAL A 42 -8.11 -3.57 -1.84
C VAL A 42 -8.90 -2.47 -2.55
N ASN A 43 -8.29 -1.32 -2.84
CA ASN A 43 -8.93 -0.25 -3.61
C ASN A 43 -9.21 -0.65 -5.06
N GLY A 44 -8.29 -1.38 -5.70
CA GLY A 44 -8.49 -1.91 -7.05
C GLY A 44 -9.69 -2.86 -7.11
N ILE A 45 -9.82 -3.75 -6.13
CA ILE A 45 -10.97 -4.66 -6.02
C ILE A 45 -12.27 -3.89 -5.79
N ILE A 46 -12.27 -2.86 -4.92
CA ILE A 46 -13.46 -2.00 -4.71
C ILE A 46 -13.84 -1.29 -6.02
N ALA A 47 -12.87 -0.74 -6.75
CA ALA A 47 -13.13 -0.06 -8.01
C ALA A 47 -13.70 -1.00 -9.08
N LEU A 48 -13.30 -2.28 -9.09
CA LEU A 48 -13.93 -3.31 -9.93
C LEU A 48 -15.40 -3.55 -9.53
N LEU A 49 -15.67 -3.65 -8.23
CA LEU A 49 -17.02 -3.83 -7.69
C LEU A 49 -17.94 -2.63 -8.00
N GLU A 50 -17.40 -1.42 -7.98
CA GLU A 50 -18.12 -0.18 -8.35
C GLU A 50 -18.25 0.02 -9.88
N LYS A 51 -17.90 -0.98 -10.71
CA LYS A 51 -17.90 -0.93 -12.18
C LYS A 51 -17.00 0.18 -12.77
N ARG A 52 -16.09 0.76 -11.99
CA ARG A 52 -15.11 1.76 -12.43
C ARG A 52 -13.87 1.06 -13.01
N LYS A 53 -14.04 0.43 -14.17
CA LYS A 53 -13.02 -0.40 -14.83
C LYS A 53 -11.69 0.31 -15.06
N ALA A 54 -11.72 1.58 -15.50
CA ALA A 54 -10.51 2.36 -15.74
C ALA A 54 -9.69 2.58 -14.46
N ALA A 55 -10.34 3.01 -13.38
CA ALA A 55 -9.69 3.23 -12.09
C ALA A 55 -9.14 1.93 -11.48
N ALA A 56 -9.87 0.83 -11.64
CA ALA A 56 -9.40 -0.48 -11.20
C ALA A 56 -8.11 -0.91 -11.89
N ILE A 57 -8.04 -0.81 -13.22
CA ILE A 57 -6.84 -1.21 -13.98
C ILE A 57 -5.63 -0.38 -13.55
N THR A 58 -5.80 0.94 -13.39
CA THR A 58 -4.73 1.81 -12.90
C THR A 58 -4.27 1.38 -11.50
N LEU A 59 -5.20 1.11 -10.58
CA LEU A 59 -4.86 0.68 -9.21
C LEU A 59 -4.14 -0.67 -9.18
N PHE A 60 -4.53 -1.63 -10.03
CA PHE A 60 -3.83 -2.90 -10.18
C PHE A 60 -2.41 -2.72 -10.73
N PHE A 61 -2.22 -1.86 -11.73
CA PHE A 61 -0.90 -1.54 -12.26
C PHE A 61 0.00 -0.90 -11.21
N VAL A 62 -0.51 0.09 -10.48
CA VAL A 62 0.23 0.76 -9.40
C VAL A 62 0.57 -0.23 -8.28
N THR A 63 -0.34 -1.16 -7.96
CA THR A 63 -0.08 -2.23 -7.00
C THR A 63 1.07 -3.11 -7.44
N GLY A 64 1.11 -3.52 -8.71
CA GLY A 64 2.21 -4.33 -9.26
C GLY A 64 3.56 -3.62 -9.18
N ILE A 65 3.62 -2.33 -9.54
CA ILE A 65 4.84 -1.51 -9.41
C ILE A 65 5.26 -1.38 -7.95
N ASN A 66 4.31 -1.18 -7.03
CA ASN A 66 4.58 -1.07 -5.61
C ASN A 66 5.23 -2.35 -5.06
N PHE A 67 4.71 -3.53 -5.41
CA PHE A 67 5.34 -4.79 -5.02
C PHE A 67 6.71 -5.01 -5.67
N TYR A 68 6.91 -4.59 -6.92
CA TYR A 68 8.22 -4.65 -7.55
C TYR A 68 9.27 -3.83 -6.79
N VAL A 69 8.91 -2.60 -6.41
CA VAL A 69 9.77 -1.74 -5.58
C VAL A 69 10.03 -2.37 -4.22
N LEU A 70 9.01 -2.97 -3.59
CA LEU A 70 9.17 -3.69 -2.32
C LEU A 70 10.20 -4.81 -2.44
N PHE A 71 10.08 -5.67 -3.44
CA PHE A 71 11.02 -6.77 -3.65
C PHE A 71 12.42 -6.27 -3.92
N ASN A 72 12.57 -5.19 -4.69
CA ASN A 72 13.87 -4.58 -4.94
C ASN A 72 14.53 -4.07 -3.66
N ILE A 73 13.76 -3.46 -2.74
CA ILE A 73 14.28 -2.99 -1.45
C ILE A 73 14.60 -4.16 -0.50
N LEU A 74 13.84 -5.27 -0.57
CA LEU A 74 14.06 -6.43 0.31
C LEU A 74 15.24 -7.31 -0.13
N LEU A 75 15.55 -7.34 -1.42
CA LEU A 75 16.56 -8.23 -2.03
C LEU A 75 17.92 -7.55 -2.26
N ASN A 76 18.03 -6.25 -2.00
CA ASN A 76 19.22 -5.43 -2.25
C ASN A 76 19.70 -4.76 -0.95
#